data_AF-A0A5D0IML0-F1
#
_entry.id   AF-A0A5D0IML0-F1
#
_cell.length_a   1.000
_cell.length_b   1.000
_cell.length_c   1.000
_cell.angle_alpha   90.00
_cell.angle_beta   90.00
_cell.angle_gamma   90.00
#
_symmetry.space_group_name_H-M   'P 1'
#
loop_
_entity.id
_entity.type
_entity.pdbx_description
1 polymer ?
#
loop_
_entity_poly.entity_id
_entity_poly.type
_entity_poly.pdbx_seq_one_letter_code
_entity_poly.pdbx_strand_id
1 'polypeptide(L)' 'METLITEQDFEPEGILNSTYKRIVRVNLRKNNKNSLFSIKRQIKNRQYYLISGVGVMLKVGLFASLLIAVFS' A
#
# COMPACT_ATOMS: atom_id res chain seq x y z
N MET A 1 14.99 23.58 -40.93
CA MET A 1 14.32 23.89 -39.65
C MET A 1 14.28 22.59 -38.87
N GLU A 2 15.24 22.41 -37.98
CA GLU A 2 15.37 21.20 -37.17
C GLU A 2 14.32 21.24 -36.05
N THR A 3 13.47 20.22 -35.98
CA THR A 3 12.50 20.07 -34.91
C THR A 3 13.22 19.52 -33.69
N LEU A 4 13.52 20.39 -32.74
CA LEU A 4 13.99 20.02 -31.40
C LEU A 4 12.91 19.14 -30.75
N ILE A 5 13.16 17.84 -30.75
CA ILE A 5 12.37 16.87 -30.01
C ILE A 5 12.65 17.16 -28.54
N THR A 6 11.74 17.88 -27.90
CA THR A 6 11.76 18.10 -26.48
C THR A 6 11.69 16.73 -25.81
N GLU A 7 12.71 16.44 -25.00
CA GLU A 7 12.80 15.34 -24.03
C GLU A 7 11.61 15.41 -23.05
N GLN A 8 10.40 15.13 -23.51
CA GLN A 8 9.22 15.07 -22.67
C GLN A 8 9.10 13.62 -22.18
N ASP A 9 9.72 13.38 -21.03
CA ASP A 9 9.44 12.28 -20.10
C ASP A 9 9.17 10.93 -20.77
N PHE A 10 10.20 10.31 -21.36
CA PHE A 10 10.14 8.90 -21.71
C PHE A 10 10.28 8.06 -20.42
N GLU A 11 9.23 8.05 -19.60
CA GLU A 11 9.07 7.07 -18.52
C GLU A 11 9.11 5.69 -19.20
N PRO A 12 9.97 4.73 -18.78
CA PRO A 12 10.02 3.41 -19.40
C PRO A 12 8.72 2.68 -19.04
N GLU A 13 7.68 2.91 -19.84
CA GLU A 13 6.38 2.31 -19.71
C GLU A 13 6.48 0.84 -20.13
N GLY A 14 7.08 0.00 -19.27
CA GLY A 14 7.26 -1.42 -19.58
C GLY A 14 5.94 -2.06 -19.98
N ILE A 15 5.90 -2.77 -21.11
CA ILE A 15 4.80 -3.50 -21.82
C ILE A 15 3.42 -2.81 -21.88
N LEU A 16 2.92 -2.30 -20.77
CA LEU A 16 1.64 -1.64 -20.62
C LEU A 16 1.77 -0.13 -20.79
N ASN A 17 1.12 0.38 -21.84
CA ASN A 17 0.87 1.79 -22.07
C ASN A 17 0.16 2.45 -20.86
N SER A 18 0.51 3.70 -20.52
CA SER A 18 -0.09 4.54 -19.49
C SER A 18 -1.62 4.63 -19.58
N THR A 19 -2.17 4.64 -20.79
CA THR A 19 -3.61 4.57 -21.05
C THR A 19 -4.22 3.27 -20.52
N TYR A 20 -3.58 2.13 -20.78
CA TYR A 20 -4.04 0.84 -20.28
C TYR A 20 -3.95 0.79 -18.74
N LYS A 21 -2.83 1.26 -18.17
CA LYS A 21 -2.64 1.35 -16.71
C LYS A 21 -3.74 2.18 -16.05
N ARG A 22 -4.12 3.31 -16.66
CA ARG A 22 -5.21 4.19 -16.19
C ARG A 22 -6.57 3.48 -16.20
N ILE A 23 -6.92 2.81 -17.30
CA ILE A 23 -8.20 2.08 -17.43
C ILE A 23 -8.28 0.95 -16.39
N VAL A 24 -7.21 0.17 -16.22
CA VAL A 24 -7.15 -0.89 -15.22
C VAL A 24 -7.28 -0.33 -13.81
N ARG A 25 -6.61 0.79 -13.49
CA ARG A 25 -6.70 1.44 -12.18
C ARG A 25 -8.11 1.95 -11.87
N VAL A 26 -8.78 2.54 -12.86
CA VAL A 26 -10.18 3.00 -12.73
C VAL A 26 -11.10 1.81 -12.51
N ASN A 27 -10.97 0.75 -13.29
CA ASN A 27 -11.78 -0.47 -13.13
C ASN A 27 -11.51 -1.17 -11.80
N LEU A 28 -10.25 -1.22 -11.33
CA LEU A 28 -9.90 -1.79 -10.04
C LEU A 28 -10.47 -0.99 -8.86
N ARG A 29 -10.51 0.35 -8.97
CA ARG A 29 -11.16 1.23 -7.98
C ARG A 29 -12.68 1.19 -8.05
N LYS A 30 -13.24 1.04 -9.24
CA LYS A 30 -14.68 0.88 -9.48
C LYS A 30 -15.17 -0.52 -9.13
N ASN A 31 -14.27 -1.51 -9.08
CA ASN A 31 -14.60 -2.87 -8.72
C ASN A 31 -15.24 -2.91 -7.33
N ASN A 32 -16.45 -3.44 -7.32
CA ASN A 32 -17.45 -3.25 -6.31
C ASN A 32 -16.96 -3.76 -4.93
N LYS A 33 -17.33 -3.04 -3.86
CA LYS A 33 -17.00 -3.41 -2.46
C LYS A 33 -17.54 -4.79 -2.07
N ASN A 34 -18.48 -5.32 -2.85
CA ASN A 34 -19.19 -6.58 -2.62
C ASN A 34 -18.56 -7.79 -3.34
N SER A 35 -17.43 -7.62 -4.03
CA SER A 35 -16.70 -8.74 -4.64
C SER A 35 -15.92 -9.54 -3.58
N LEU A 36 -15.98 -10.87 -3.67
CA LEU A 36 -15.18 -11.81 -2.88
C LEU A 36 -13.67 -11.47 -2.89
N PHE A 37 -13.16 -11.03 -4.04
CA PHE A 37 -11.76 -10.63 -4.17
C PHE A 37 -11.44 -9.36 -3.38
N SER A 38 -12.32 -8.35 -3.43
CA SER A 38 -12.17 -7.10 -2.69
C SER A 38 -12.23 -7.35 -1.18
N ILE A 39 -13.16 -8.19 -0.71
CA ILE A 39 -13.29 -8.59 0.70
C ILE A 39 -12.02 -9.30 1.17
N LYS A 40 -11.53 -10.29 0.40
CA LYS A 40 -10.28 -11.01 0.70
C LYS A 40 -9.10 -10.05 0.79
N ARG A 41 -9.00 -9.09 -0.14
CA ARG A 41 -7.93 -8.08 -0.16
C ARG A 41 -8.00 -7.17 1.06
N GLN A 42 -9.19 -6.73 1.47
CA GLN A 42 -9.36 -5.90 2.67
C GLN A 42 -8.96 -6.65 3.95
N ILE A 43 -9.41 -7.90 4.11
CA ILE A 43 -9.05 -8.74 5.26
C ILE A 43 -7.53 -8.90 5.33
N LYS A 44 -6.88 -9.24 4.21
CA LYS A 44 -5.43 -9.39 4.15
C LYS A 44 -4.69 -8.10 4.52
N ASN A 45 -5.14 -6.95 4.00
CA ASN A 45 -4.55 -5.65 4.32
C ASN A 45 -4.69 -5.32 5.82
N ARG A 46 -5.86 -5.59 6.40
CA ARG A 46 -6.12 -5.37 7.83
C ARG A 46 -5.28 -6.27 8.71
N GLN A 47 -5.07 -7.52 8.30
CA GLN A 47 -4.19 -8.46 9.00
C GLN A 47 -2.73 -7.97 9.03
N TYR A 48 -2.18 -7.48 7.92
CA TYR A 48 -0.84 -6.88 7.92
C TYR A 48 -0.74 -5.64 8.81
N TYR A 49 -1.75 -4.77 8.77
CA TYR A 49 -1.79 -3.58 9.64
C TYR A 49 -1.83 -3.96 11.13
N LEU A 50 -2.67 -4.93 11.50
CA LEU A 50 -2.80 -5.40 12.88
C LEU A 50 -1.53 -6.13 13.35
N ILE A 51 -0.92 -6.99 12.53
CA ILE A 51 0.34 -7.67 12.88
C ILE A 51 1.46 -6.65 13.10
N SER A 52 1.53 -5.62 12.25
CA SER A 52 2.50 -4.53 12.41
C SER A 52 2.26 -3.74 13.71
N GLY A 53 1.00 -3.35 13.99
CA GLY A 53 0.65 -2.58 15.18
C GLY A 53 0.79 -3.36 16.50
N VAL A 54 0.35 -4.61 16.53
CA VAL A 54 0.40 -5.48 17.73
C VAL A 54 1.83 -5.76 18.14
N GLY A 55 2.75 -5.97 17.19
CA GLY A 55 4.17 -6.18 17.51
C GLY A 55 4.82 -4.97 18.20
N VAL A 56 4.49 -3.75 17.74
CA VAL A 56 4.96 -2.51 18.37
C VAL A 56 4.32 -2.33 19.74
N MET A 57 3.00 -2.51 19.84
CA MET A 57 2.27 -2.34 21.10
C MET A 57 2.76 -3.32 22.17
N LEU A 58 3.05 -4.58 21.80
CA LEU A 58 3.60 -5.58 22.70
C LEU A 58 5.00 -5.20 23.20
N LYS A 59 5.90 -4.74 22.31
CA LYS A 59 7.24 -4.28 22.71
C LYS A 59 7.19 -3.09 23.66
N VAL A 60 6.37 -2.09 23.35
CA VAL A 60 6.22 -0.89 24.19
C VAL A 60 5.61 -1.26 25.54
N GLY A 61 4.59 -2.12 25.56
CA GLY A 61 3.98 -2.60 26.80
C GLY A 61 4.97 -3.36 27.68
N LEU A 62 5.79 -4.24 27.09
CA LEU A 62 6.84 -4.95 27.82
C LEU A 62 7.85 -3.98 28.43
N PHE A 63 8.32 -3.00 27.65
CA PHE A 63 9.28 -2.01 28.14
C PHE A 63 8.71 -1.16 29.28
N ALA A 64 7.46 -0.70 29.15
CA ALA A 64 6.77 0.05 30.19
C ALA A 64 6.60 -0.78 31.47
N SER A 65 6.22 -2.07 31.36
CA SER A 65 6.10 -2.95 32.51
C SER A 65 7.42 -3.17 33.24
N LEU A 66 8.54 -3.27 32.52
CA LEU A 66 9.88 -3.39 33.08
C LEU A 66 10.29 -2.10 33.81
N LEU A 67 10.03 -0.94 33.22
CA LEU A 67 10.29 0.35 33.89
C LEU A 67 9.48 0.45 35.18
N ILE A 68 8.19 0.13 35.14
CA ILE A 68 7.34 0.15 36.34
C ILE A 68 7.88 -0.82 37.38
N ALA A 69 8.28 -2.04 37.01
CA ALA A 69 8.81 -3.01 37.96
C ALA A 69 10.17 -2.59 38.57
N VAL A 70 11.00 -1.85 37.84
CA VAL A 70 12.30 -1.36 38.33
C VAL A 70 12.16 -0.11 39.20
N PHE A 71 11.19 0.75 38.90
CA PHE A 71 10.95 2.00 39.62
C PHE A 71 9.84 1.91 40.69
N SER A 72 9.21 0.75 40.84
CA SER A 72 8.20 0.46 41.89
C SER A 72 8.82 -0.15 43.14
#